data_AF-A0A382U8W3-F1
#
_entry.id   AF-A0A382U8W3-F1
#
_cell.length_a   1.000
_cell.length_b   1.000
_cell.length_c   1.000
_cell.angle_alpha   90.00
_cell.angle_beta   90.00
_cell.angle_gamma   90.00
#
_symmetry.space_group_name_H-M   'P 1'
#
loop_
_entity.id
_entity.type
_entity.pdbx_description
1 polymer ?
#
loop_
_entity_poly.entity_id
_entity_poly.type
_entity_poly.pdbx_seq_one_letter_code
_entity_poly.pdbx_strand_id
1 'polypeptide(L)'
;MLLSSFDQVFGDIHQLERFARWQAKKRRQLLDLLGIPSQSIPLELENRGLLIYDDIAIEKWVYTSEHGSRVPAILYRPNNSVAPMPSVVLTFGHGGSKSQPAYNYAGQLYAKMGIACLAADPIGEEER
;
A
#
# COMPACT_ATOMS: atom_id res chain seq x y z
N MET A 1 -4.53 28.26 -21.69
CA MET A 1 -3.90 28.28 -20.36
C MET A 1 -2.52 27.66 -20.52
N LEU A 2 -1.49 28.49 -20.63
CA LEU A 2 -0.14 28.08 -21.02
C LEU A 2 0.52 27.28 -19.89
N LEU A 3 1.05 26.10 -20.22
CA LEU A 3 1.91 25.25 -19.38
C LEU A 3 3.31 25.88 -19.19
N SER A 4 3.41 27.19 -19.03
CA SER A 4 4.67 27.95 -19.04
C SER A 4 5.22 28.25 -17.64
N SER A 5 4.97 27.39 -16.65
CA SER A 5 5.49 27.58 -15.28
C SER A 5 6.24 26.37 -14.71
N PHE A 6 6.66 25.43 -15.57
CA PHE A 6 7.51 24.31 -15.14
C PHE A 6 8.99 24.67 -14.98
N ASP A 7 9.47 25.79 -15.53
CA ASP A 7 10.88 26.16 -15.48
C ASP A 7 11.12 27.48 -14.77
N GLN A 8 11.65 27.38 -13.53
CA GLN A 8 12.68 28.26 -12.96
C GLN A 8 13.12 27.87 -11.54
N VAL A 9 12.54 26.80 -10.95
CA VAL A 9 12.88 26.35 -9.58
C VAL A 9 13.38 24.89 -9.55
N PHE A 10 14.07 24.42 -10.59
CA PHE A 10 14.98 23.28 -10.45
C PHE A 10 16.31 23.78 -9.91
N GLY A 11 16.23 24.33 -8.71
CA GLY A 11 17.39 24.73 -7.96
C GLY A 11 18.24 23.50 -7.65
N ASP A 12 19.43 23.43 -8.23
CA ASP A 12 20.46 22.41 -8.05
C ASP A 12 20.12 21.33 -7.01
N ILE A 13 19.44 20.27 -7.47
CA ILE A 13 19.06 19.11 -6.66
C ILE A 13 20.27 18.27 -6.24
N HIS A 14 21.48 18.63 -6.69
CA HIS A 14 22.72 17.99 -6.28
C HIS A 14 23.16 18.41 -4.87
N GLN A 15 22.54 19.44 -4.28
CA GLN A 15 22.72 19.79 -2.87
C GLN A 15 21.68 19.06 -1.99
N LEU A 16 22.15 18.16 -1.12
CA LEU A 16 21.33 17.31 -0.23
C LEU A 16 20.25 18.10 0.54
N GLU A 17 20.62 19.19 1.21
CA GLU A 17 19.66 19.97 1.99
C GLU A 17 18.60 20.65 1.13
N ARG A 18 18.98 21.12 -0.06
CA ARG A 18 18.07 21.79 -0.99
C ARG A 18 17.08 20.79 -1.58
N PHE A 19 17.57 19.60 -1.95
CA PHE A 19 16.74 18.49 -2.38
C PHE A 19 15.74 18.08 -1.29
N ALA A 20 16.18 17.93 -0.04
CA ALA A 20 15.30 17.59 1.08
C ALA A 20 14.18 18.63 1.28
N ARG A 21 14.50 19.94 1.23
CA ARG A 21 13.50 21.01 1.32
C ARG A 21 12.51 20.97 0.15
N TRP A 22 13.00 20.75 -1.07
CA TRP A 22 12.15 20.63 -2.26
C TRP A 22 11.24 19.40 -2.17
N GLN A 23 11.76 18.25 -1.78
CA GLN A 23 11.02 16.99 -1.66
C GLN A 23 9.90 17.13 -0.62
N ALA A 24 10.18 17.72 0.55
CA ALA A 24 9.17 17.98 1.57
C ALA A 24 8.04 18.88 1.04
N LYS A 25 8.39 19.97 0.35
CA LYS A 25 7.42 20.88 -0.27
C LYS A 25 6.55 20.16 -1.32
N LYS A 26 7.16 19.36 -2.19
CA LYS A 26 6.44 18.61 -3.23
C LYS A 26 5.55 17.52 -2.66
N ARG A 27 6.00 16.81 -1.64
CA ARG A 27 5.19 15.82 -0.93
C ARG A 27 3.94 16.47 -0.32
N ARG A 28 4.09 17.63 0.34
CA ARG A 28 2.95 18.37 0.89
C ARG A 28 1.98 18.79 -0.20
N GLN A 29 2.47 19.40 -1.28
CA GLN A 29 1.65 19.79 -2.42
C GLN A 29 0.88 18.60 -3.02
N LEU A 30 1.52 17.44 -3.16
CA LEU A 30 0.86 16.24 -3.70
C LEU A 30 -0.24 15.72 -2.78
N LEU A 31 0.01 15.65 -1.47
CA LEU A 31 -1.00 15.21 -0.50
C LEU A 31 -2.22 16.14 -0.49
N ASP A 32 -1.99 17.45 -0.50
CA ASP A 32 -3.07 18.45 -0.54
C ASP A 32 -3.89 18.34 -1.83
N LEU A 33 -3.24 18.13 -2.99
CA LEU A 33 -3.92 17.96 -4.28
C LEU A 33 -4.74 16.66 -4.36
N LEU A 34 -4.24 15.58 -3.77
CA LEU A 34 -4.93 14.29 -3.72
C LEU A 34 -6.01 14.23 -2.62
N GLY A 35 -6.15 15.28 -1.80
CA GLY A 35 -7.09 15.31 -0.69
C GLY A 35 -6.78 14.30 0.43
N ILE A 36 -5.54 13.85 0.53
CA ILE A 36 -5.15 12.85 1.54
C ILE A 36 -5.23 13.48 2.94
N PRO A 37 -5.99 12.90 3.87
CA PRO A 37 -6.16 13.47 5.20
C PRO A 37 -4.83 13.53 5.95
N SER A 38 -4.62 14.63 6.68
CA SER A 38 -3.41 14.84 7.48
C SER A 38 -3.41 14.13 8.83
N GLN A 39 -4.58 13.63 9.26
CA GLN A 39 -4.77 12.91 10.51
C GLN A 39 -5.08 11.45 10.20
N SER A 40 -4.38 10.54 10.86
CA SER A 40 -4.69 9.12 10.84
C SER A 40 -5.86 8.80 11.77
N ILE A 41 -6.67 7.83 11.39
CA ILE A 41 -7.70 7.23 12.25
C ILE A 41 -7.25 5.83 12.71
N PRO A 42 -7.84 5.28 13.78
CA PRO A 42 -7.65 3.87 14.12
C PRO A 42 -8.07 2.96 12.97
N LEU A 43 -7.31 1.88 12.74
CA LEU A 43 -7.57 0.95 11.63
C LEU A 43 -8.77 0.02 11.86
N GLU A 44 -9.31 -0.07 13.07
CA GLU A 44 -10.47 -0.92 13.41
C GLU A 44 -10.40 -2.33 12.76
N LEU A 45 -9.30 -3.03 13.03
CA LEU A 45 -8.98 -4.30 12.39
C LEU A 45 -10.01 -5.39 12.74
N GLU A 46 -10.56 -6.01 11.72
CA GLU A 46 -11.46 -7.17 11.84
C GLU A 46 -10.84 -8.38 11.16
N ASN A 47 -10.51 -9.42 11.93
CA ASN A 47 -10.06 -10.69 11.37
C ASN A 47 -11.26 -11.43 10.76
N ARG A 48 -11.11 -11.91 9.52
CA ARG A 48 -12.15 -12.63 8.77
C ARG A 48 -11.77 -14.08 8.47
N GLY A 49 -10.63 -14.53 8.96
CA GLY A 49 -10.17 -15.91 8.80
C GLY A 49 -8.67 -16.02 8.58
N LEU A 50 -8.20 -17.24 8.75
CA LEU A 50 -6.81 -17.65 8.56
C LEU A 50 -6.80 -19.00 7.83
N LEU A 51 -5.96 -19.10 6.82
CA LEU A 51 -5.60 -20.35 6.17
C LEU A 51 -4.09 -20.54 6.31
N ILE A 52 -3.67 -21.70 6.81
CA ILE A 52 -2.27 -22.12 6.80
C ILE A 52 -2.12 -23.12 5.66
N TYR A 53 -1.17 -22.85 4.76
CA TYR A 53 -0.88 -23.71 3.63
C TYR A 53 0.60 -23.61 3.31
N ASP A 54 1.29 -24.74 3.19
CA ASP A 54 2.69 -24.80 2.74
C ASP A 54 3.62 -23.78 3.45
N ASP A 55 3.58 -23.81 4.78
CA ASP A 55 4.33 -22.95 5.72
C ASP A 55 4.09 -21.43 5.62
N ILE A 56 3.08 -21.00 4.88
CA ILE A 56 2.60 -19.62 4.88
C ILE A 56 1.24 -19.49 5.57
N ALA A 57 1.02 -18.35 6.21
CA ALA A 57 -0.26 -17.90 6.72
C ALA A 57 -0.89 -16.93 5.73
N ILE A 58 -2.15 -17.19 5.37
CA ILE A 58 -2.99 -16.37 4.51
C ILE A 58 -4.14 -15.87 5.36
N GLU A 59 -4.05 -14.62 5.80
CA GLU A 59 -5.02 -13.99 6.69
C GLU A 59 -5.96 -13.10 5.91
N LYS A 60 -7.23 -13.12 6.28
CA LYS A 60 -8.25 -12.20 5.74
C LYS A 60 -8.53 -11.13 6.78
N TRP A 61 -8.44 -9.88 6.37
CA TRP A 61 -8.66 -8.73 7.23
C TRP A 61 -9.64 -7.76 6.57
N VAL A 62 -10.36 -7.02 7.40
CA VAL A 62 -10.99 -5.76 7.00
C VAL A 62 -10.45 -4.67 7.91
N TYR A 63 -10.03 -3.55 7.33
CA TYR A 63 -9.57 -2.39 8.09
C TYR A 63 -10.25 -1.11 7.61
N THR A 64 -10.38 -0.13 8.49
CA THR A 64 -10.90 1.20 8.17
C THR A 64 -9.74 2.09 7.70
N SER A 65 -9.75 2.46 6.42
CA SER A 65 -8.68 3.28 5.80
C SER A 65 -8.90 4.79 6.00
N GLU A 66 -10.16 5.20 6.01
CA GLU A 66 -10.64 6.54 6.32
C GLU A 66 -12.10 6.44 6.78
N HIS A 67 -12.69 7.54 7.26
CA HIS A 67 -14.05 7.54 7.80
C HIS A 67 -15.05 7.02 6.76
N GLY A 68 -15.71 5.89 7.06
CA GLY A 68 -16.67 5.25 6.16
C GLY A 68 -16.06 4.36 5.07
N SER A 69 -14.74 4.18 5.02
CA SER A 69 -14.05 3.38 4.01
C SER A 69 -13.42 2.12 4.63
N ARG A 70 -14.14 1.00 4.53
CA ARG A 70 -13.68 -0.31 4.97
C ARG A 70 -13.02 -1.05 3.81
N VAL A 71 -11.85 -1.64 4.07
CA VAL A 71 -10.99 -2.23 3.05
C VAL A 71 -10.75 -3.69 3.37
N PRO A 72 -11.38 -4.62 2.64
CA PRO A 72 -11.02 -6.03 2.66
C PRO A 72 -9.62 -6.23 2.08
N ALA A 73 -8.79 -7.00 2.79
CA ALA A 73 -7.43 -7.29 2.40
C ALA A 73 -7.04 -8.72 2.75
N ILE A 74 -6.07 -9.25 2.01
CA ILE A 74 -5.41 -10.52 2.31
C ILE A 74 -3.97 -10.22 2.70
N LEU A 75 -3.54 -10.73 3.85
CA LEU A 75 -2.15 -10.68 4.30
C LEU A 75 -1.52 -12.07 4.15
N TYR A 76 -0.57 -12.20 3.24
CA TYR A 76 0.28 -13.38 3.12
C TYR A 76 1.55 -13.15 3.93
N ARG A 77 1.95 -14.10 4.76
CA ARG A 77 3.20 -14.01 5.52
C ARG A 77 3.75 -15.41 5.84
N PRO A 78 5.04 -15.53 6.19
CA PRO A 78 5.54 -16.75 6.82
C PRO A 78 4.70 -17.12 8.04
N ASN A 79 4.34 -18.40 8.18
CA ASN A 79 3.53 -18.86 9.30
C ASN A 79 4.24 -18.65 10.65
N ASN A 80 5.54 -18.95 10.69
CA ASN A 80 6.35 -19.01 11.92
C ASN A 80 7.27 -17.80 12.15
N SER A 81 6.89 -16.59 11.72
CA SER A 81 7.75 -15.42 11.97
C SER A 81 7.65 -14.92 13.41
N VAL A 82 8.79 -14.84 14.10
CA VAL A 82 8.94 -14.34 15.48
C VAL A 82 9.56 -12.94 15.56
N ALA A 83 9.90 -12.34 14.41
CA ALA A 83 10.49 -11.00 14.32
C ALA A 83 9.72 -10.13 13.31
N PRO A 84 9.88 -8.80 13.36
CA PRO A 84 9.49 -7.92 12.27
C PRO A 84 10.09 -8.43 10.97
N MET A 85 9.27 -8.49 9.93
CA MET A 85 9.67 -9.01 8.62
C MET A 85 9.57 -7.90 7.57
N PRO A 86 10.36 -7.96 6.48
CA PRO A 86 10.15 -7.11 5.33
C PRO A 86 8.71 -7.22 4.83
N SER A 87 8.14 -6.11 4.39
CA SER A 87 6.76 -6.08 3.94
C SER A 87 6.60 -5.32 2.63
N VAL A 88 5.64 -5.78 1.84
CA VAL A 88 5.23 -5.17 0.58
C VAL A 88 3.71 -5.02 0.54
N VAL A 89 3.25 -3.94 -0.10
CA VAL A 89 1.84 -3.75 -0.43
C VAL A 89 1.69 -3.99 -1.92
N LEU A 90 0.85 -4.96 -2.29
CA LEU A 90 0.51 -5.21 -3.68
C LEU A 90 -0.62 -4.27 -4.12
N THR A 91 -0.35 -3.55 -5.21
CA THR A 91 -1.34 -2.75 -5.92
C THR A 91 -1.66 -3.41 -7.25
N PHE A 92 -2.93 -3.41 -7.63
CA PHE A 92 -3.39 -4.07 -8.84
C PHE A 92 -3.71 -3.05 -9.93
N GLY A 93 -3.38 -3.41 -11.18
CA GLY A 93 -3.77 -2.63 -12.35
C GLY A 93 -5.25 -2.80 -12.69
N HIS A 94 -5.69 -2.12 -13.74
CA HIS A 94 -7.09 -2.16 -14.19
C HIS A 94 -7.57 -3.58 -14.50
N GLY A 95 -8.78 -3.92 -14.04
CA GLY A 95 -9.35 -5.26 -14.14
C GLY A 95 -8.62 -6.30 -13.30
N GLY A 96 -7.77 -5.87 -12.36
CA GLY A 96 -7.00 -6.70 -11.46
C GLY A 96 -7.50 -6.63 -10.01
N SER A 97 -7.48 -7.76 -9.32
CA SER A 97 -7.93 -7.86 -7.94
C SER A 97 -7.15 -8.90 -7.14
N LYS A 98 -7.25 -8.84 -5.80
CA LYS A 98 -6.59 -9.80 -4.89
C LYS A 98 -7.05 -11.25 -5.07
N SER A 99 -8.16 -11.48 -5.77
CA SER A 99 -8.71 -12.81 -6.06
C SER A 99 -8.02 -13.48 -7.26
N GLN A 100 -7.34 -12.72 -8.12
CA GLN A 100 -6.80 -13.26 -9.36
C GLN A 100 -5.60 -14.19 -9.14
N PRO A 101 -5.47 -15.27 -9.94
CA PRO A 101 -4.41 -16.28 -9.75
C PRO A 101 -3.00 -15.71 -9.73
N ALA A 102 -2.67 -14.76 -10.61
CA ALA A 102 -1.32 -14.19 -10.70
C ALA A 102 -0.93 -13.40 -9.42
N TYR A 103 -1.86 -12.64 -8.87
CA TYR A 103 -1.62 -11.85 -7.66
C TYR A 103 -1.64 -12.71 -6.40
N ASN A 104 -2.50 -13.72 -6.37
CA ASN A 104 -2.49 -14.74 -5.32
C ASN A 104 -1.15 -15.49 -5.30
N TYR A 105 -0.66 -15.92 -6.47
CA TYR A 105 0.65 -16.55 -6.61
C TYR A 105 1.79 -15.64 -6.13
N ALA A 106 1.78 -14.36 -6.50
CA ALA A 106 2.78 -13.40 -6.05
C ALA A 106 2.80 -13.25 -4.52
N GLY A 107 1.63 -13.14 -3.89
CA GLY A 107 1.52 -13.06 -2.43
C GLY A 107 2.08 -14.29 -1.72
N GLN A 108 1.76 -15.49 -2.23
CA GLN A 108 2.32 -16.74 -1.71
C GLN A 108 3.84 -16.82 -1.91
N LEU A 109 4.34 -16.44 -3.08
CA LEU A 109 5.76 -16.49 -3.41
C LEU A 109 6.57 -15.59 -2.47
N TYR A 110 6.14 -14.35 -2.25
CA TYR A 110 6.80 -13.43 -1.33
C TYR A 110 6.77 -13.94 0.11
N ALA A 111 5.63 -14.48 0.55
CA ALA A 111 5.52 -15.07 1.89
C ALA A 111 6.50 -16.24 2.09
N LYS A 112 6.65 -17.12 1.09
CA LYS A 112 7.66 -18.20 1.12
C LYS A 112 9.10 -17.69 1.14
N MET A 113 9.35 -16.51 0.58
CA MET A 113 10.65 -15.84 0.61
C MET A 113 10.91 -15.07 1.93
N GLY A 114 10.00 -15.12 2.90
CA GLY A 114 10.16 -14.42 4.18
C GLY A 114 9.59 -12.99 4.21
N ILE A 115 8.81 -12.59 3.20
CA ILE A 115 8.31 -11.22 3.03
C ILE A 115 6.78 -11.21 3.26
N ALA A 116 6.31 -10.38 4.19
CA ALA A 116 4.87 -10.15 4.36
C ALA A 116 4.31 -9.36 3.18
N CYS A 117 3.13 -9.73 2.72
CA CYS A 117 2.53 -9.19 1.51
C CYS A 117 1.07 -8.86 1.76
N LEU A 118 0.73 -7.57 1.79
CA LEU A 118 -0.65 -7.10 1.93
C LEU A 118 -1.25 -6.83 0.55
N ALA A 119 -2.32 -7.52 0.22
CA ALA A 119 -3.08 -7.37 -1.01
C ALA A 119 -4.45 -6.73 -0.70
N ALA A 120 -4.77 -5.61 -1.33
CA ALA A 120 -6.07 -4.94 -1.22
C ALA A 120 -6.57 -4.55 -2.61
N ASP A 121 -7.88 -4.64 -2.83
CA ASP A 121 -8.45 -4.30 -4.14
C ASP A 121 -8.35 -2.80 -4.43
N PRO A 122 -8.29 -2.39 -5.70
CA PRO A 122 -8.55 -1.01 -6.09
C PRO A 122 -9.97 -0.59 -5.68
N ILE A 123 -10.23 0.72 -5.60
CA ILE A 123 -11.60 1.23 -5.37
C ILE A 123 -12.47 0.90 -6.59
N GLY A 124 -13.68 0.37 -6.37
CA GLY A 124 -14.64 0.01 -7.41
C GLY A 124 -14.43 -1.37 -8.04
N GLU A 125 -13.61 -2.22 -7.43
CA GLU A 125 -13.30 -3.58 -7.91
C GLU A 125 -13.57 -4.60 -6.80
N GLU A 126 -14.20 -5.72 -7.17
CA GLU A 126 -14.56 -6.83 -6.29
C GLU A 126 -15.32 -6.41 -5.02
N GLU A 127 -14.62 -6.36 -3.88
CA GLU A 127 -15.19 -6.11 -2.55
C GLU A 127 -15.01 -4.64 -2.11
N ARG A 128 -14.60 -3.74 -3.01
CA ARG A 128 -14.36 -2.32 -2.74
C ARG A 128 -15.03 -1.37 -3.73
#